data_AF-A0A382YMY5-F1
#
_entry.id   AF-A0A382YMY5-F1
#
_cell.length_a   1.000
_cell.length_b   1.000
_cell.length_c   1.000
_cell.angle_alpha   90.00
_cell.angle_beta   90.00
_cell.angle_gamma   90.00
#
_symmetry.space_group_name_H-M   'P 1'
#
loop_
_entity.id
_entity.type
_entity.pdbx_description
1 polymer ?
#
loop_
_entity_poly.entity_id
_entity_poly.type
_entity_poly.pdbx_seq_one_letter_code
_entity_poly.pdbx_strand_id
1 'polypeptide(L)'
;SFVPRSHRFKSVFNQKNFGEITGHPKDQVDFSKVADQEFPDINANPERFGVVSWELQPGDCIAFNGRTMHGGSGKLDNDTGLKIFTTKWMGDDVRIKFRNYGMDPDFSSVMIKKGLKSGDRPGTDMYPKIWSKS
;
A
#
# COMPACT_ATOMS: atom_id res chain seq x y z
N SER A 1 -3.07 4.70 12.26
CA SER A 1 -3.26 6.15 12.06
C SER A 1 -3.37 6.47 10.58
N PHE A 2 -4.19 7.44 10.23
CA PHE A 2 -4.50 7.82 8.84
C PHE A 2 -4.53 9.34 8.71
N VAL A 3 -4.05 9.85 7.57
CA VAL A 3 -4.20 11.26 7.20
C VAL A 3 -5.44 11.40 6.31
N PRO A 4 -6.55 12.00 6.81
CA PRO A 4 -7.76 12.14 6.02
C PRO A 4 -7.52 12.84 4.68
N ARG A 5 -8.22 12.40 3.64
CA ARG A 5 -8.19 12.98 2.28
C ARG A 5 -6.83 12.93 1.54
N SER A 6 -5.76 12.42 2.14
CA SER A 6 -4.42 12.33 1.52
C SER A 6 -4.39 11.53 0.21
N HIS A 7 -5.30 10.58 0.01
CA HIS A 7 -5.46 9.85 -1.26
C HIS A 7 -5.79 10.76 -2.47
N ARG A 8 -6.21 12.01 -2.22
CA ARG A 8 -6.52 13.01 -3.25
C ARG A 8 -5.30 13.83 -3.67
N PHE A 9 -4.18 13.71 -2.98
CA PHE A 9 -2.95 14.41 -3.36
C PHE A 9 -2.51 13.95 -4.74
N LYS A 10 -2.00 14.88 -5.55
CA LYS A 10 -1.55 14.59 -6.92
C LYS A 10 -0.06 14.26 -6.98
N SER A 11 0.70 14.70 -5.99
CA SER A 11 2.13 14.48 -5.90
C SER A 11 2.48 13.02 -5.68
N VAL A 12 3.58 12.59 -6.30
CA VAL A 12 4.27 11.35 -5.99
C VAL A 12 5.24 11.65 -4.85
N PHE A 13 5.04 11.00 -3.71
CA PHE A 13 5.95 11.09 -2.58
C PHE A 13 7.03 10.03 -2.69
N ASN A 14 8.23 10.37 -2.23
CA ASN A 14 9.27 9.38 -2.01
C ASN A 14 8.76 8.34 -1.00
N GLN A 15 8.95 7.05 -1.30
CA GLN A 15 8.46 5.97 -0.43
C GLN A 15 9.62 5.36 0.33
N LYS A 16 9.36 4.90 1.55
CA LYS A 16 10.35 4.18 2.33
C LYS A 16 10.73 2.90 1.60
N ASN A 17 12.03 2.71 1.37
CA ASN A 17 12.56 1.44 0.89
C ASN A 17 12.52 0.41 2.02
N PHE A 18 11.49 -0.44 2.05
CA PHE A 18 11.38 -1.50 3.05
C PHE A 18 12.38 -2.63 2.78
N GLY A 19 12.82 -2.82 1.53
CA GLY A 19 13.90 -3.76 1.19
C GLY A 19 15.22 -3.45 1.90
N GLU A 20 15.52 -2.20 2.25
CA GLU A 20 16.66 -1.86 3.11
C GLU A 20 16.52 -2.39 4.54
N ILE A 21 15.28 -2.55 5.01
CA ILE A 21 14.96 -3.06 6.35
C ILE A 21 14.85 -4.58 6.33
N THR A 22 14.17 -5.16 5.32
CA THR A 22 13.91 -6.60 5.24
C THR A 22 15.07 -7.37 4.60
N GLY A 23 15.94 -6.70 3.84
CA GLY A 23 16.99 -7.33 3.05
C GLY A 23 16.48 -8.13 1.84
N HIS A 24 15.16 -8.14 1.58
CA HIS A 24 14.57 -8.94 0.52
C HIS A 24 14.46 -8.14 -0.80
N PRO A 25 14.99 -8.66 -1.93
CA PRO A 25 14.95 -7.94 -3.21
C PRO A 25 13.54 -7.58 -3.72
N LYS A 26 12.54 -8.38 -3.38
CA LYS A 26 11.13 -8.15 -3.77
C LYS A 26 10.48 -6.95 -3.07
N ASP A 27 11.05 -6.50 -1.96
CA ASP A 27 10.56 -5.38 -1.16
C ASP A 27 11.36 -4.09 -1.45
N GLN A 28 12.33 -4.16 -2.38
CA GLN A 28 13.15 -3.02 -2.77
C GLN A 28 12.33 -2.03 -3.60
N VAL A 29 12.34 -0.76 -3.20
CA VAL A 29 11.74 0.32 -3.97
C VAL A 29 12.68 1.49 -4.11
N ASP A 30 12.73 2.02 -5.33
CA ASP A 30 13.41 3.27 -5.65
C ASP A 30 12.38 4.24 -6.25
N PHE A 31 12.01 5.25 -5.46
CA PHE A 31 11.18 6.36 -5.88
C PHE A 31 11.99 7.64 -6.17
N SER A 32 13.31 7.64 -5.97
CA SER A 32 14.15 8.85 -6.05
C SER A 32 14.08 9.54 -7.41
N LYS A 33 13.84 8.78 -8.49
CA LYS A 33 13.75 9.29 -9.87
C LYS A 33 12.36 9.77 -10.28
N VAL A 34 11.34 9.49 -9.48
CA VAL A 34 9.92 9.74 -9.83
C VAL A 34 9.16 10.52 -8.76
N ALA A 35 9.73 10.67 -7.57
CA ALA A 35 9.14 11.44 -6.50
C ALA A 35 9.21 12.94 -6.83
N ASP A 36 8.09 13.62 -6.66
CA ASP A 36 8.01 15.07 -6.74
C ASP A 36 8.52 15.73 -5.45
N GLN A 37 8.44 15.00 -4.33
CA GLN A 37 8.81 15.48 -3.00
C GLN A 37 9.02 14.34 -1.99
N GLU A 38 9.69 14.66 -0.89
CA GLU A 38 9.84 13.75 0.24
C GLU A 38 8.53 13.48 0.97
N PHE A 39 8.43 12.30 1.58
CA PHE A 39 7.31 12.00 2.45
C PHE A 39 7.32 12.96 3.65
N PRO A 40 6.22 13.68 3.94
CA PRO A 40 6.18 14.62 5.05
C PRO A 40 6.32 13.88 6.39
N ASP A 41 7.04 14.47 7.34
CA ASP A 41 7.08 13.95 8.71
C ASP A 41 5.74 14.22 9.39
N ILE A 42 4.84 13.24 9.28
CA ILE A 42 3.51 13.27 9.89
C ILE A 42 3.62 13.24 11.43
N ASN A 43 4.64 12.58 11.98
CA ASN A 43 4.79 12.39 13.43
C ASN A 43 5.29 13.66 14.13
N ALA A 44 6.06 14.50 13.44
CA ALA A 44 6.49 15.79 13.98
C ALA A 44 5.31 16.74 14.30
N ASN A 45 4.18 16.62 13.59
CA ASN A 45 2.99 17.44 13.86
C ASN A 45 1.69 16.76 13.37
N PRO A 46 1.18 15.74 14.09
CA PRO A 46 0.00 14.98 13.67
C PRO A 46 -1.29 15.83 13.62
N GLU A 47 -1.40 16.85 14.48
CA GLU A 47 -2.55 17.76 14.51
C GLU A 47 -2.67 18.58 13.23
N ARG A 48 -1.54 19.10 12.70
CA ARG A 48 -1.50 19.82 11.41
C ARG A 48 -2.07 18.99 10.26
N PHE A 49 -1.85 17.67 10.28
CA PHE A 49 -2.34 16.75 9.26
C PHE A 49 -3.74 16.20 9.58
N GLY A 50 -4.32 16.54 10.72
CA GLY A 50 -5.61 16.02 11.17
C GLY A 50 -5.60 14.49 11.30
N VAL A 51 -4.51 13.91 11.78
CA VAL A 51 -4.35 12.46 11.87
C VAL A 51 -5.46 11.86 12.72
N VAL A 52 -6.09 10.81 12.21
CA VAL A 52 -7.11 10.03 12.92
C VAL A 52 -6.62 8.62 13.20
N SER A 53 -7.05 8.07 14.34
CA SER A 53 -6.74 6.70 14.75
C SER A 53 -7.83 6.18 15.68
N TRP A 54 -7.97 4.86 15.72
CA TRP A 54 -8.92 4.15 16.57
C TRP A 54 -8.18 3.03 17.29
N GLU A 55 -8.61 2.74 18.51
CA GLU A 55 -8.26 1.50 19.19
C GLU A 55 -9.05 0.37 18.54
N LEU A 56 -8.37 -0.72 18.19
CA LEU A 56 -8.96 -1.86 17.49
C LEU A 56 -8.84 -3.11 18.35
N GLN A 57 -9.90 -3.91 18.36
CA GLN A 57 -9.93 -5.24 18.96
C GLN A 57 -9.76 -6.32 17.89
N PRO A 58 -9.33 -7.55 18.26
CA PRO A 58 -9.30 -8.67 17.33
C PRO A 58 -10.67 -8.89 16.65
N GLY A 59 -10.70 -8.81 15.33
CA GLY A 59 -11.93 -8.92 14.52
C GLY A 59 -12.38 -7.59 13.89
N ASP A 60 -11.91 -6.46 14.41
CA ASP A 60 -12.19 -5.16 13.80
C ASP A 60 -11.48 -5.01 12.46
N CYS A 61 -12.14 -4.33 11.52
CA CYS A 61 -11.63 -4.10 10.18
C CYS A 61 -11.65 -2.62 9.83
N ILE A 62 -10.60 -2.13 9.17
CA ILE A 62 -10.57 -0.82 8.53
C ILE A 62 -10.43 -1.02 7.03
N ALA A 63 -11.40 -0.52 6.27
CA ALA A 63 -11.32 -0.40 4.82
C ALA A 63 -10.97 1.05 4.43
N PHE A 64 -9.94 1.22 3.60
CA PHE A 64 -9.48 2.54 3.19
C PHE A 64 -8.93 2.52 1.76
N ASN A 65 -8.84 3.69 1.13
CA ASN A 65 -8.25 3.83 -0.20
C ASN A 65 -6.72 3.62 -0.12
N GLY A 66 -6.15 2.76 -0.97
CA GLY A 66 -4.73 2.40 -0.94
C GLY A 66 -3.73 3.55 -1.15
N ARG A 67 -4.17 4.73 -1.61
CA ARG A 67 -3.35 5.96 -1.70
C ARG A 67 -3.37 6.81 -0.44
N THR A 68 -4.17 6.44 0.57
CA THR A 68 -4.24 7.17 1.84
C THR A 68 -2.94 6.98 2.60
N MET A 69 -2.31 8.08 3.03
CA MET A 69 -1.17 8.02 3.94
C MET A 69 -1.63 7.40 5.27
N HIS A 70 -0.96 6.34 5.67
CA HIS A 70 -1.30 5.58 6.87
C HIS A 70 -0.05 4.94 7.47
N GLY A 71 -0.14 4.60 8.76
CA GLY A 71 0.92 3.93 9.49
C GLY A 71 0.40 3.33 10.80
N GLY A 72 1.17 2.42 11.37
CA GLY A 72 0.94 1.94 12.73
C GLY A 72 1.18 3.06 13.74
N SER A 73 0.48 3.03 14.88
CA SER A 73 0.72 3.97 15.98
C SER A 73 2.06 3.71 16.68
N GLY A 74 2.65 2.52 16.51
CA GLY A 74 3.83 2.08 17.26
C GLY A 74 3.56 1.87 18.75
N LYS A 75 2.30 1.99 19.19
CA LYS A 75 1.87 1.87 20.59
C LYS A 75 1.33 0.47 20.84
N LEU A 76 2.23 -0.47 21.04
CA LEU A 76 1.91 -1.77 21.63
C LEU A 76 2.65 -1.85 22.96
N ASP A 77 2.06 -2.53 23.94
CA ASP A 77 2.78 -2.89 25.15
C ASP A 77 3.94 -3.81 24.79
N ASN A 78 5.03 -3.77 25.57
CA ASN A 78 6.29 -4.45 25.24
C ASN A 78 6.15 -5.98 25.06
N ASP A 79 5.10 -6.58 25.64
CA ASP A 79 4.77 -8.00 25.59
C ASP A 79 3.65 -8.33 24.59
N THR A 80 3.13 -7.35 23.87
CA THR A 80 2.00 -7.51 22.94
C THR A 80 2.46 -7.53 21.48
N GLY A 81 2.31 -8.68 20.84
CA GLY A 81 2.56 -8.83 19.41
C GLY A 81 1.39 -8.32 18.54
N LEU A 82 1.69 -7.62 17.45
CA LEU A 82 0.70 -7.21 16.45
C LEU A 82 0.67 -8.19 15.29
N LYS A 83 -0.50 -8.75 15.02
CA LYS A 83 -0.80 -9.54 13.82
C LYS A 83 -1.86 -8.83 13.02
N ILE A 84 -1.54 -8.51 11.77
CA ILE A 84 -2.46 -7.87 10.82
C ILE A 84 -2.61 -8.77 9.61
N PHE A 85 -3.84 -8.93 9.15
CA PHE A 85 -4.14 -9.51 7.85
C PHE A 85 -4.65 -8.41 6.91
N THR A 86 -3.92 -8.16 5.83
CA THR A 86 -4.26 -7.13 4.85
C THR A 86 -4.60 -7.77 3.51
N THR A 87 -5.74 -7.38 2.94
CA THR A 87 -6.12 -7.73 1.57
C THR A 87 -6.26 -6.45 0.74
N LYS A 88 -5.91 -6.53 -0.55
CA LYS A 88 -6.04 -5.42 -1.50
C LYS A 88 -7.08 -5.81 -2.56
N TRP A 89 -7.99 -4.87 -2.82
CA TRP A 89 -9.15 -5.06 -3.68
C TRP A 89 -9.07 -4.03 -4.80
N MET A 90 -9.56 -4.39 -5.98
CA MET A 90 -9.54 -3.52 -7.17
C MET A 90 -10.83 -3.66 -7.95
N GLY A 91 -11.23 -2.57 -8.59
CA GLY A 91 -12.42 -2.52 -9.43
C GLY A 91 -12.19 -3.12 -10.82
N ASP A 92 -13.30 -3.37 -11.52
CA ASP A 92 -13.29 -3.92 -12.88
C ASP A 92 -12.62 -3.00 -13.91
N ASP A 93 -12.46 -1.71 -13.60
CA ASP A 93 -11.84 -0.70 -14.44
C ASP A 93 -10.31 -0.70 -14.37
N VAL A 94 -9.71 -1.41 -13.41
CA VAL A 94 -8.25 -1.49 -13.25
C VAL A 94 -7.60 -2.26 -14.40
N ARG A 95 -6.43 -1.78 -14.82
CA ARG A 95 -5.54 -2.44 -15.78
C ARG A 95 -4.13 -2.53 -15.23
N ILE A 96 -3.44 -3.60 -15.61
CA ILE A 96 -2.05 -3.82 -15.25
C ILE A 96 -1.18 -2.77 -15.92
N LYS A 97 -0.24 -2.20 -15.16
CA LYS A 97 0.82 -1.34 -15.70
C LYS A 97 2.12 -1.70 -15.01
N PHE A 98 2.95 -2.48 -15.68
CA PHE A 98 4.30 -2.75 -15.21
C PHE A 98 5.13 -1.46 -15.28
N ARG A 99 5.91 -1.22 -14.23
CA ARG A 99 6.82 -0.10 -14.08
C ARG A 99 8.17 -0.65 -13.65
N ASN A 100 9.24 0.03 -14.03
CA ASN A 100 10.60 -0.25 -13.58
C ASN A 100 10.93 0.43 -12.24
N TYR A 101 9.92 0.94 -11.53
CA TYR A 101 10.05 1.62 -10.24
C TYR A 101 8.85 1.32 -9.34
N GLY A 102 9.09 1.37 -8.03
CA GLY A 102 8.06 1.61 -7.02
C GLY A 102 6.99 0.54 -6.83
N MET A 103 7.36 -0.74 -6.90
CA MET A 103 6.45 -1.84 -6.54
C MET A 103 6.99 -2.60 -5.33
N ASP A 104 6.21 -2.60 -4.23
CA ASP A 104 6.50 -3.34 -3.00
C ASP A 104 5.21 -4.02 -2.48
N PRO A 105 5.18 -5.36 -2.40
CA PRO A 105 6.14 -6.28 -3.03
C PRO A 105 5.97 -6.32 -4.56
N ASP A 106 7.07 -6.50 -5.29
CA ASP A 106 7.04 -6.66 -6.76
C ASP A 106 6.68 -8.11 -7.17
N PHE A 107 5.49 -8.29 -7.77
CA PHE A 107 5.02 -9.56 -8.32
C PHE A 107 5.10 -9.65 -9.85
N SER A 108 5.76 -8.69 -10.53
CA SER A 108 5.82 -8.61 -11.99
C SER A 108 6.28 -9.90 -12.64
N SER A 109 7.35 -10.51 -12.12
CA SER A 109 7.92 -11.74 -12.68
C SER A 109 6.91 -12.90 -12.66
N VAL A 110 6.13 -13.02 -11.58
CA VAL A 110 5.08 -14.03 -11.42
C VAL A 110 3.93 -13.76 -12.38
N MET A 111 3.50 -12.49 -12.50
CA MET A 111 2.44 -12.07 -13.42
C MET A 111 2.83 -12.34 -14.89
N ILE A 112 4.05 -11.95 -15.29
CA ILE A 112 4.58 -12.14 -16.64
C ILE A 112 4.68 -13.64 -16.97
N LYS A 113 5.16 -14.47 -16.03
CA LYS A 113 5.21 -15.94 -16.22
C LYS A 113 3.82 -16.55 -16.42
N LYS A 114 2.76 -15.92 -15.90
CA LYS A 114 1.36 -16.30 -16.11
C LYS A 114 0.72 -15.67 -17.35
N GLY A 115 1.51 -14.97 -18.18
CA GLY A 115 1.08 -14.41 -19.45
C GLY A 115 0.42 -13.03 -19.37
N LEU A 116 0.38 -12.41 -18.18
CA LEU A 116 -0.20 -11.07 -18.01
C LEU A 116 0.73 -9.99 -18.59
N LYS A 117 0.12 -8.98 -19.22
CA LYS A 117 0.80 -7.86 -19.87
C LYS A 117 0.23 -6.53 -19.38
N SER A 118 1.00 -5.45 -19.57
CA SER A 118 0.47 -4.09 -19.38
C SER A 118 -0.74 -3.88 -20.30
N GLY A 119 -1.83 -3.33 -19.75
CA GLY A 119 -3.10 -3.15 -20.44
C GLY A 119 -4.11 -4.28 -20.21
N ASP A 120 -3.70 -5.42 -19.66
CA ASP A 120 -4.62 -6.51 -19.32
C ASP A 120 -5.43 -6.19 -18.05
N ARG A 121 -6.57 -6.88 -17.92
CA ARG A 121 -7.28 -6.97 -16.64
C ARG A 121 -6.62 -8.01 -15.73
N PRO A 122 -6.50 -7.75 -14.42
CA PRO A 122 -6.05 -8.75 -13.46
C PRO A 122 -7.20 -9.72 -13.18
N GLY A 123 -7.35 -10.76 -14.00
CA GLY A 123 -8.50 -11.69 -13.97
C GLY A 123 -8.16 -13.17 -14.15
N THR A 124 -6.98 -13.59 -13.71
CA THR A 124 -6.58 -15.01 -13.70
C THR A 124 -6.84 -15.62 -12.31
N ASP A 125 -6.56 -16.91 -12.11
CA ASP A 125 -6.63 -17.53 -10.77
C ASP A 125 -5.74 -16.85 -9.71
N MET A 126 -4.77 -16.04 -10.14
CA MET A 126 -3.96 -15.18 -9.25
C MET A 126 -4.76 -14.00 -8.68
N TYR A 127 -5.79 -13.55 -9.40
CA TYR A 127 -6.65 -12.42 -9.06
C TYR A 127 -8.11 -12.87 -9.12
N PRO A 128 -8.53 -13.70 -8.15
CA PRO A 128 -9.85 -14.30 -8.17
C PRO A 128 -10.94 -13.23 -8.09
N LYS A 129 -12.03 -13.44 -8.85
CA LYS A 129 -13.23 -12.62 -8.74
C LYS A 129 -13.95 -12.96 -7.45
N ILE A 130 -14.06 -11.97 -6.56
CA ILE A 130 -14.69 -12.13 -5.23
C ILE A 130 -16.16 -11.70 -5.21
N TRP A 131 -16.60 -10.87 -6.16
CA TRP A 131 -17.98 -10.40 -6.24
C TRP A 131 -18.38 -10.08 -7.68
N SER A 132 -19.63 -10.38 -8.04
CA SER A 132 -20.27 -9.90 -9.28
C SER A 132 -21.50 -9.10 -8.88
N LYS A 133 -21.77 -8.00 -9.58
CA LYS A 133 -23.13 -7.49 -9.63
C LYS A 133 -23.99 -8.48 -10.42
N SER A 134 -25.12 -8.89 -9.84
CA SER A 134 -26.17 -9.66 -10.53
C SER A 134 -26.92 -8.80 -11.54
#